data_AF-A0A9D6XZS9-F1
#
_entry.id   AF-A0A9D6XZS9-F1
#
_cell.length_a   1.000
_cell.length_b   1.000
_cell.length_c   1.000
_cell.angle_alpha   90.00
_cell.angle_beta   90.00
_cell.angle_gamma   90.00
#
_symmetry.space_group_name_H-M   'P 1'
#
loop_
_entity.id
_entity.type
_entity.pdbx_description
1 polymer ?
#
loop_
_entity_poly.entity_id
_entity_poly.type
_entity_poly.pdbx_seq_one_letter_code
_entity_poly.pdbx_strand_id
1 'polypeptide(L)' 'MARRKKKEHDFAVTAFRVVQEATGQLPPEPQKPKKQFDAKALGHKGGLKGGKARAAKLTPEQRSNIAKNAAKARWGKNF' A
#
# COMPACT_ATOMS: atom_id res chain seq x y z
N MET A 1 -11.31 5.10 10.28
CA MET A 1 -10.49 5.46 9.10
C MET A 1 -11.41 5.63 7.91
N ALA A 2 -11.45 6.82 7.30
CA ALA A 2 -12.33 7.06 6.15
C ALA A 2 -11.90 6.18 4.97
N ARG A 3 -12.81 5.37 4.42
CA ARG A 3 -12.56 4.60 3.19
C ARG A 3 -12.36 5.60 2.05
N ARG A 4 -11.22 5.49 1.34
CA ARG A 4 -10.98 6.24 0.11
C ARG A 4 -12.05 5.84 -0.90
N LYS A 5 -12.94 6.76 -1.26
CA LYS A 5 -13.87 6.54 -2.39
C LYS A 5 -13.02 6.28 -3.63
N LYS A 6 -13.27 5.14 -4.31
CA LYS A 6 -12.76 4.93 -5.66
C LYS A 6 -13.31 6.07 -6.51
N LYS A 7 -12.44 6.79 -7.23
CA LYS A 7 -12.92 7.61 -8.35
C LYS A 7 -13.31 6.62 -9.42
N GLU A 8 -14.61 6.44 -9.63
CA GLU A 8 -15.09 5.80 -10.83
C GLU A 8 -14.84 6.79 -11.95
N HIS A 9 -13.87 6.47 -12.80
CA HIS A 9 -13.60 7.24 -14.00
C HIS A 9 -14.49 6.67 -15.08
N ASP A 10 -15.55 7.41 -15.43
CA ASP A 10 -16.35 7.09 -16.61
C ASP A 10 -15.43 7.06 -17.84
N PHE A 11 -15.56 5.99 -18.62
CA PHE A 11 -14.80 5.77 -19.83
C PHE A 11 -15.04 6.88 -20.85
N ALA A 12 -16.30 7.28 -21.07
CA ALA A 12 -16.65 8.30 -22.05
C ALA A 12 -16.04 9.66 -21.69
N VAL A 13 -16.11 10.03 -20.41
CA VAL A 13 -15.51 11.26 -19.88
C VAL A 13 -13.98 11.23 -20.01
N THR A 14 -13.35 10.07 -19.79
CA THR A 14 -11.90 9.92 -19.93
C THR A 14 -11.47 10.02 -21.39
N ALA A 15 -12.18 9.36 -22.31
CA ALA A 15 -11.91 9.42 -23.74
C ALA A 15 -12.06 10.86 -24.28
N PHE A 16 -13.13 11.56 -23.90
CA PHE A 16 -13.35 12.95 -24.27
C PHE A 16 -12.22 13.85 -23.77
N ARG A 17 -11.80 13.67 -22.51
CA ARG A 17 -10.68 14.42 -21.94
C ARG A 17 -9.37 14.19 -22.70
N VAL A 18 -9.06 12.94 -23.05
CA VAL A 18 -7.85 12.62 -23.84
C VAL A 18 -7.88 13.29 -25.20
N VAL A 19 -9.04 13.33 -25.87
CA VAL A 19 -9.20 14.04 -27.15
C VAL A 19 -8.96 15.54 -26.97
N GLN A 20 -9.56 16.16 -25.94
CA GLN A 20 -9.36 17.58 -25.64
C GLN A 20 -7.91 17.93 -25.29
N GLU A 21 -7.19 17.03 -24.61
CA GLU A 21 -5.77 17.19 -24.30
C GLU A 21 -4.92 17.06 -25.58
N ALA A 22 -5.25 16.13 -26.47
CA ALA A 22 -4.53 15.93 -27.74
C ALA A 22 -4.77 17.06 -28.77
N THR A 23 -5.96 17.66 -28.78
CA THR A 23 -6.31 18.80 -29.64
C THR A 23 -5.90 20.15 -29.07
N GLY A 24 -5.35 20.20 -27.86
CA GLY A 24 -4.92 21.43 -27.20
C GLY A 24 -6.08 22.34 -26.75
N GLN A 25 -7.30 21.79 -26.65
CA GLN A 25 -8.49 22.53 -26.19
C GLN A 25 -8.56 22.66 -24.67
N LEU A 26 -7.77 21.88 -23.93
CA LEU A 26 -7.65 21.98 -22.48
C LEU A 26 -6.32 22.67 -22.08
N PRO A 27 -6.36 23.70 -21.20
CA PRO A 27 -5.14 24.24 -20.61
C PRO A 27 -4.38 23.14 -19.84
N PRO A 28 -3.03 23.13 -19.87
CA PRO A 28 -2.27 22.16 -19.11
C PRO A 28 -2.59 22.28 -17.62
N GLU A 29 -2.94 21.16 -16.97
CA GLU A 29 -3.17 21.18 -15.53
C GLU A 29 -1.91 21.63 -14.80
N PRO A 30 -2.02 22.49 -13.77
CA PRO A 30 -0.88 22.87 -12.95
C PRO A 30 -0.26 21.61 -12.35
N GLN A 31 1.03 21.42 -12.58
CA GLN A 31 1.77 20.29 -12.05
C GLN A 31 1.66 20.30 -10.53
N LYS A 32 0.85 19.39 -9.97
CA LYS A 32 0.78 19.23 -8.52
C LYS A 32 2.17 18.87 -8.03
N PRO A 33 2.70 19.55 -7.00
CA PRO A 33 4.01 19.21 -6.47
C PRO A 33 4.01 17.72 -6.15
N LYS A 34 4.91 16.96 -6.80
CA LYS A 34 5.13 15.55 -6.48
C LYS A 34 5.47 15.53 -4.99
N LYS A 35 4.54 15.08 -4.15
CA LYS A 35 4.80 14.87 -2.73
C LYS A 35 5.97 13.90 -2.65
N GLN A 36 7.16 14.38 -2.29
CA GLN A 36 8.34 13.57 -1.99
C GLN A 36 8.16 12.84 -0.64
N PHE A 37 6.96 12.33 -0.38
CA PHE A 37 6.69 11.55 0.81
C PHE A 37 7.02 10.10 0.48
N ASP A 38 8.18 9.65 0.92
CA ASP A 38 8.55 8.24 0.79
C ASP A 38 7.73 7.40 1.79
N ALA A 39 6.53 7.03 1.36
CA ALA A 39 5.64 6.17 2.12
C ALA A 39 6.29 4.81 2.45
N LYS A 40 7.25 4.33 1.64
CA LYS A 40 7.97 3.08 1.91
C LYS A 40 8.91 3.26 3.09
N ALA A 41 9.70 4.34 3.11
CA ALA A 41 10.60 4.66 4.21
C ALA A 41 9.84 4.80 5.54
N LEU A 42 8.69 5.48 5.51
CA LEU A 42 7.86 5.67 6.71
C LEU A 42 7.24 4.35 7.20
N GLY A 43 6.74 3.53 6.27
CA GLY A 43 6.21 2.20 6.58
C GLY A 43 7.26 1.26 7.17
N HIS A 44 8.47 1.26 6.62
CA HIS A 44 9.60 0.49 7.13
C HIS A 44 9.96 0.89 8.58
N LYS A 45 10.08 2.19 8.85
CA LYS A 45 10.35 2.72 10.21
C LYS A 45 9.26 2.27 11.21
N GLY A 46 7.99 2.31 10.80
CA GLY A 46 6.88 1.83 11.62
C GLY A 46 6.94 0.32 11.90
N GLY A 47 7.25 -0.48 10.88
CA GLY A 47 7.37 -1.93 10.98
C GLY A 47 8.49 -2.38 11.93
N LEU A 48 9.66 -1.75 11.86
CA LEU A 48 10.78 -2.04 12.76
C LEU A 48 10.43 -1.77 14.23
N LYS A 49 9.72 -0.67 14.51
CA LYS A 49 9.26 -0.35 15.88
C LYS A 49 8.16 -1.32 16.33
N GLY A 50 7.15 -1.55 15.49
CA GLY A 50 5.99 -2.39 15.83
C GLY A 50 6.35 -3.86 16.02
N GLY A 51 7.24 -4.41 15.18
CA GLY A 51 7.68 -5.79 15.27
C GLY A 51 8.42 -6.10 16.58
N LYS A 52 9.36 -5.23 16.98
CA LYS A 52 10.08 -5.36 18.27
C LYS A 52 9.11 -5.26 19.45
N ALA A 53 8.21 -4.29 19.43
CA ALA A 53 7.20 -4.12 20.48
C ALA A 53 6.29 -5.34 20.62
N ARG A 54 5.87 -5.95 19.49
CA ARG A 54 5.09 -7.20 19.50
C ARG A 54 5.90 -8.36 20.06
N ALA A 55 7.16 -8.51 19.66
CA ALA A 55 8.02 -9.60 20.12
C ALA A 55 8.27 -9.56 21.64
N ALA A 56 8.41 -8.35 22.21
CA ALA A 56 8.59 -8.17 23.65
C ALA A 56 7.34 -8.52 24.48
N LYS A 57 6.14 -8.43 23.89
CA LYS A 57 4.87 -8.78 24.56
C LYS A 57 4.57 -10.28 24.57
N LEU A 58 5.33 -11.10 23.83
CA LEU A 58 5.06 -12.52 23.68
C LEU A 58 5.97 -13.36 24.58
N THR A 59 5.43 -14.42 25.16
CA THR A 59 6.23 -15.41 25.90
C THR A 59 7.07 -16.26 24.94
N PRO A 60 8.13 -16.94 25.42
CA PRO A 60 8.92 -17.86 24.61
C PRO A 60 8.07 -18.94 23.91
N GLU A 61 7.09 -19.51 24.62
CA GLU A 61 6.19 -20.54 24.07
C GLU A 61 5.29 -19.99 22.95
N GLN A 62 4.71 -18.81 23.15
CA GLN A 62 3.89 -18.14 22.14
C GLN A 62 4.70 -17.84 20.88
N ARG A 63 5.96 -17.40 21.03
CA ARG A 63 6.88 -17.18 19.89
C ARG A 63 7.16 -18.49 19.14
N SER A 64 7.41 -19.59 19.85
CA SER A 64 7.63 -20.91 19.27
C SER A 64 6.41 -21.41 18.49
N ASN A 65 5.21 -21.27 19.06
CA ASN A 65 3.96 -21.68 18.41
C ASN A 65 3.68 -20.87 17.13
N ILE A 66 3.90 -19.56 17.16
CA ILE A 66 3.77 -18.70 15.97
C ILE A 66 4.77 -19.13 14.88
N ALA A 67 6.02 -19.43 15.25
CA ALA A 67 7.04 -19.89 14.31
C ALA A 67 6.68 -21.22 13.65
N LYS A 68 6.19 -22.20 14.43
CA LYS A 68 5.69 -23.49 13.90
C LYS A 68 4.53 -23.29 12.93
N ASN A 69 3.56 -22.45 13.28
CA ASN A 69 2.43 -22.14 12.40
C ASN A 69 2.88 -21.44 11.11
N ALA A 70 3.81 -20.51 11.20
CA ALA A 70 4.38 -19.84 10.04
C ALA A 70 5.14 -20.83 9.13
N ALA A 71 5.90 -21.77 9.71
CA ALA A 71 6.59 -22.81 8.96
C ALA A 71 5.61 -23.73 8.24
N LYS A 72 4.56 -24.20 8.92
CA LYS A 72 3.48 -25.00 8.30
C LYS A 72 2.81 -24.25 7.14
N ALA A 73 2.50 -22.96 7.31
CA ALA A 73 1.87 -22.18 6.25
C ALA A 73 2.79 -21.96 5.04
N ARG A 74 4.09 -21.76 5.27
CA ARG A 74 5.07 -21.51 4.20
C ARG A 74 5.49 -22.78 3.47
N TRP A 75 5.64 -23.89 4.19
CA TRP A 75 6.29 -25.11 3.69
C TRP A 75 5.38 -26.34 3.65
N GLY A 76 4.25 -26.33 4.35
CA GLY A 76 3.35 -27.48 4.44
C GLY A 76 2.50 -27.76 3.21
N LYS A 77 2.68 -27.01 2.11
CA LYS A 77 2.08 -27.31 0.80
C LYS A 77 3.00 -28.12 -0.13
N ASN A 78 4.29 -28.23 0.23
CA ASN A 78 5.30 -28.90 -0.60
C ASN A 78 5.71 -30.27 -0.03
N PHE A 79 4.96 -30.78 0.94
CA PHE A 79 5.09 -32.14 1.50
C PHE A 79 3.71 -32.76 1.59
#